data_AF-A0A8C2R502-F1
#
_entry.id   AF-A0A8C2R502-F1
#
_cell.length_a   1.000
_cell.length_b   1.000
_cell.length_c   1.000
_cell.angle_alpha   90.00
_cell.angle_beta   90.00
_cell.angle_gamma   90.00
#
_symmetry.space_group_name_H-M   'P 1'
#
loop_
_entity.id
_entity.type
_entity.pdbx_description
1 polymer ?
#
loop_
_entity_poly.entity_id
_entity_poly.type
_entity_poly.pdbx_seq_one_letter_code
_entity_poly.pdbx_strand_id
1 'polypeptide(L)'
;MITKPDGIRKHVRLACLMGLFITGILSLDCNSLNVHLKRVTWQNLRLLSRMSNSFPIECLQERKAFELPQEILSYTQPLMRNIKEAFYEMTRQAFHIFTQDTFQSTWEGKQLRQIQIGLDHQLQYLEQCLEEEEEENEDAREREEPLSAREETLRRPSGAPVLQPSNLELRRYFNRIDRFLKDKKHSHCAWEIVRVEIRRCFYFFQKLTALLRRR
;
A
#
# COMPACT_ATOMS: atom_id res chain seq x y z
N MET A 1 -54.37 -0.69 -34.20
CA MET A 1 -52.98 -1.02 -34.56
C MET A 1 -52.06 -0.31 -33.58
N ILE A 2 -51.37 -1.09 -32.75
CA ILE A 2 -50.47 -0.61 -31.69
C ILE A 2 -49.06 -0.56 -32.28
N THR A 3 -48.46 0.63 -32.38
CA THR A 3 -47.02 0.77 -32.60
C THR A 3 -46.48 2.02 -31.92
N LYS A 4 -45.78 1.85 -30.80
CA LYS A 4 -44.49 2.52 -30.57
C LYS A 4 -43.73 1.87 -29.40
N PRO A 5 -42.73 1.02 -29.66
CA PRO A 5 -41.77 0.59 -28.64
C PRO A 5 -40.37 1.15 -28.93
N ASP A 6 -40.26 2.36 -29.49
CA ASP A 6 -38.99 2.90 -29.98
C ASP A 6 -38.28 3.81 -28.96
N GLY A 7 -39.03 4.38 -28.01
CA GLY A 7 -38.47 5.15 -26.89
C GLY A 7 -37.80 4.25 -25.84
N ILE A 8 -38.46 3.16 -25.47
CA ILE A 8 -38.01 2.23 -24.42
C ILE A 8 -36.67 1.59 -24.80
N ARG A 9 -36.48 1.22 -26.07
CA ARG A 9 -35.25 0.60 -26.57
C ARG A 9 -34.03 1.53 -26.50
N LYS A 10 -34.23 2.84 -26.75
CA LYS A 10 -33.18 3.84 -26.66
C LYS A 10 -32.78 4.12 -25.21
N HIS A 11 -33.76 4.21 -24.31
CA HIS A 11 -33.51 4.38 -22.88
C HIS A 11 -32.81 3.17 -22.26
N VAL A 12 -33.17 1.95 -22.66
CA VAL A 12 -32.46 0.73 -22.22
C VAL A 12 -31.03 0.70 -22.75
N ARG A 13 -30.78 1.09 -24.01
CA ARG A 13 -29.40 1.19 -24.54
C ARG A 13 -28.56 2.25 -23.84
N LEU A 14 -29.14 3.43 -23.57
CA LEU A 14 -28.46 4.47 -22.79
C LEU A 14 -28.21 4.02 -21.36
N ALA A 15 -29.16 3.34 -20.71
CA ALA A 15 -28.98 2.79 -19.37
C ALA A 15 -27.92 1.67 -19.34
N CYS A 16 -27.87 0.80 -20.35
CA CYS A 16 -26.84 -0.23 -20.49
C CYS A 16 -25.46 0.39 -20.78
N LEU A 17 -25.36 1.40 -21.65
CA LEU A 17 -24.10 2.10 -21.92
C LEU A 17 -23.62 2.85 -20.67
N MET A 18 -24.49 3.59 -20.00
CA MET A 18 -24.18 4.24 -18.72
C MET A 18 -23.84 3.21 -17.64
N GLY A 19 -24.51 2.05 -17.61
CA GLY A 19 -24.18 0.95 -16.71
C GLY A 19 -22.80 0.36 -16.95
N LEU A 20 -22.41 0.15 -18.22
CA LEU A 20 -21.08 -0.30 -18.63
C LEU A 20 -19.98 0.72 -18.30
N PHE A 21 -20.27 2.01 -18.48
CA PHE A 21 -19.38 3.09 -18.06
C PHE A 21 -19.29 3.19 -16.53
N ILE A 22 -20.39 3.01 -15.80
CA ILE A 22 -20.38 3.02 -14.32
C ILE A 22 -19.59 1.82 -13.78
N THR A 23 -19.70 0.63 -14.37
CA THR A 23 -18.84 -0.51 -13.98
C THR A 23 -17.37 -0.27 -14.29
N GLY A 24 -17.04 0.44 -15.38
CA GLY A 24 -15.65 0.80 -15.72
C GLY A 24 -15.08 2.01 -14.95
N ILE A 25 -15.93 2.85 -14.36
CA ILE A 25 -15.52 4.03 -13.57
C ILE A 25 -15.42 3.66 -12.06
N LEU A 26 -16.09 2.60 -11.63
CA LEU A 26 -16.04 2.10 -10.25
C LEU A 26 -14.89 1.11 -9.99
N SER A 27 -14.23 0.58 -11.02
CA SER A 27 -12.90 -0.01 -10.83
C SER A 27 -11.90 1.13 -10.63
N LEU A 28 -11.23 1.17 -9.48
CA LEU A 28 -10.14 2.09 -9.25
C LEU A 28 -8.97 1.68 -10.16
N ASP A 29 -8.95 2.19 -11.40
CA ASP A 29 -8.02 1.74 -12.43
C ASP A 29 -6.56 1.83 -11.94
N CYS A 30 -5.90 0.68 -11.85
CA CYS A 30 -4.50 0.55 -11.41
C CYS A 30 -3.50 1.26 -12.33
N ASN A 31 -3.94 1.75 -13.50
CA ASN A 31 -3.19 2.69 -14.33
C ASN A 31 -2.76 3.95 -13.57
N SER A 32 -3.50 4.35 -12.53
CA SER A 32 -3.17 5.50 -11.69
C SER A 32 -2.34 5.17 -10.44
N LEU A 33 -1.93 3.90 -10.24
CA LEU A 33 -1.30 3.45 -9.01
C LEU A 33 -0.07 4.26 -8.64
N ASN A 34 0.85 4.49 -9.58
CA ASN A 34 2.07 5.24 -9.32
C ASN A 34 1.78 6.70 -8.87
N VAL A 35 0.78 7.34 -9.48
CA VAL A 35 0.35 8.70 -9.10
C VAL A 35 -0.20 8.71 -7.69
N HIS A 36 -1.03 7.72 -7.33
CA HIS A 36 -1.56 7.56 -5.99
C HIS A 36 -0.46 7.33 -4.96
N LEU A 37 0.42 6.35 -5.19
CA LEU A 37 1.54 6.03 -4.30
C LEU A 37 2.40 7.26 -4.04
N LYS A 38 2.74 8.01 -5.08
CA LYS A 38 3.53 9.24 -4.97
C LYS A 38 2.81 10.32 -4.15
N ARG A 39 1.50 10.48 -4.37
CA ARG A 39 0.69 11.49 -3.67
C ARG A 39 0.60 11.18 -2.19
N VAL A 40 0.19 9.96 -1.84
CA VAL A 40 0.00 9.56 -0.44
C VAL A 40 1.33 9.51 0.31
N THR A 41 2.39 8.94 -0.29
CA THR A 41 3.74 8.92 0.29
C THR A 41 4.23 10.33 0.60
N TRP A 42 4.03 11.28 -0.32
CA TRP A 42 4.41 12.67 -0.12
C TRP A 42 3.59 13.37 0.98
N GLN A 43 2.27 13.12 1.02
CA GLN A 43 1.40 13.67 2.06
C GLN A 43 1.82 13.19 3.45
N ASN A 44 2.08 11.89 3.62
CA ASN A 44 2.55 11.32 4.88
C ASN A 44 3.91 11.89 5.31
N LEU A 45 4.86 12.02 4.37
CA LEU A 45 6.15 12.66 4.64
C LEU A 45 5.99 14.12 5.12
N ARG A 46 5.09 14.87 4.49
CA ARG A 46 4.78 16.25 4.88
C ARG A 46 4.16 16.32 6.27
N LEU A 47 3.24 15.41 6.59
CA LEU A 47 2.60 15.34 7.92
C LEU A 47 3.62 14.98 9.01
N LEU A 48 4.44 13.95 8.83
CA LEU A 48 5.50 13.59 9.78
C LEU A 48 6.54 14.70 10.02
N SER A 49 6.77 15.53 9.00
CA SER A 49 7.67 16.69 9.12
C SER A 49 7.05 17.84 9.92
N ARG A 50 5.72 17.87 10.06
CA ARG A 50 4.97 18.88 10.82
C ARG A 50 4.62 18.45 12.25
N MET A 51 4.73 17.16 12.55
CA MET A 51 4.39 16.60 13.86
C MET A 51 5.35 17.06 14.97
N SER A 52 6.58 17.42 14.61
CA SER A 52 7.59 17.90 15.55
C SER A 52 8.56 18.84 14.82
N ASN A 53 8.90 19.95 15.47
CA ASN A 53 9.72 21.03 14.90
C ASN A 53 11.18 20.54 14.70
N SER A 54 11.94 20.49 15.79
CA SER A 54 13.31 20.00 15.83
C SER A 54 13.37 18.71 16.63
N PHE A 55 14.29 17.82 16.25
CA PHE A 55 14.54 16.61 17.02
C PHE A 55 15.06 16.99 18.42
N PRO A 56 14.47 16.50 19.52
CA PRO A 56 14.92 16.84 20.86
C PRO A 56 16.31 16.27 21.15
N ILE A 57 17.22 17.11 21.66
CA ILE A 57 18.63 16.76 21.87
C ILE A 57 18.76 15.66 22.94
N GLU A 58 17.90 15.69 23.95
CA GLU A 58 17.79 14.68 25.00
C GLU A 58 17.54 13.27 24.44
N CYS A 59 16.84 13.17 23.31
CA CYS A 59 16.52 11.89 22.67
C CYS A 59 17.70 11.29 21.90
N LEU A 60 18.80 12.02 21.70
CA LEU A 60 19.99 11.51 21.00
C LEU A 60 20.66 10.35 21.74
N GLN A 61 20.50 10.28 23.06
CA GLN A 61 21.04 9.18 23.87
C GLN A 61 20.38 7.84 23.57
N GLU A 62 19.14 7.86 23.06
CA GLU A 62 18.37 6.67 22.74
C GLU A 62 18.49 6.23 21.28
N ARG A 63 19.34 6.91 20.48
CA ARG A 63 19.46 6.68 19.04
C ARG A 63 19.63 5.20 18.71
N LYS A 64 18.91 4.75 17.68
CA LYS A 64 18.99 3.39 17.17
C LYS A 64 19.14 3.42 15.65
N ALA A 65 20.14 2.72 15.15
CA ALA A 65 20.19 2.34 13.74
C ALA A 65 19.30 1.11 13.55
N PHE A 66 18.24 1.26 12.75
CA PHE A 66 17.31 0.17 12.43
C PHE A 66 17.72 -0.65 11.20
N GLU A 67 18.74 -0.18 10.47
CA GLU A 67 19.31 -0.88 9.30
C GLU A 67 18.25 -1.13 8.23
N LEU A 68 17.80 -0.05 7.55
CA LEU A 68 16.91 -0.17 6.40
C LEU A 68 17.54 -1.10 5.34
N PRO A 69 16.83 -2.11 4.82
CA PRO A 69 17.38 -3.10 3.89
C PRO A 69 18.07 -2.46 2.67
N GLN A 70 19.24 -2.99 2.31
CA GLN A 70 20.06 -2.42 1.24
C GLN A 70 19.40 -2.54 -0.13
N GLU A 71 18.54 -3.54 -0.33
CA GLU A 71 17.79 -3.77 -1.56
C GLU A 71 16.91 -2.56 -1.91
N ILE A 72 16.37 -1.89 -0.88
CA ILE A 72 15.55 -0.68 -0.98
C ILE A 72 16.43 0.55 -1.25
N LEU A 73 17.59 0.60 -0.59
CA LEU A 73 18.54 1.70 -0.73
C LEU A 73 19.23 1.71 -2.11
N SER A 74 19.47 0.53 -2.69
CA SER A 74 20.22 0.33 -3.93
C SER A 74 19.35 0.17 -5.17
N TYR A 75 18.02 0.22 -5.04
CA TYR A 75 17.07 0.13 -6.16
C TYR A 75 17.28 -1.12 -7.04
N THR A 76 17.45 -2.28 -6.41
CA THR A 76 17.79 -3.53 -7.13
C THR A 76 16.65 -4.04 -8.05
N GLN A 77 17.03 -4.76 -9.11
CA GLN A 77 16.09 -5.26 -10.12
C GLN A 77 15.01 -6.22 -9.59
N PRO A 78 15.28 -7.15 -8.65
CA PRO A 78 14.24 -7.99 -8.05
C PRO A 78 13.21 -7.18 -7.25
N LEU A 79 13.65 -6.16 -6.50
CA LEU A 79 12.75 -5.26 -5.78
C LEU A 79 11.90 -4.40 -6.74
N MET A 80 12.47 -3.96 -7.87
CA MET A 80 11.73 -3.23 -8.90
C MET A 80 10.64 -4.08 -9.55
N ARG A 81 10.82 -5.42 -9.63
CA ARG A 81 9.82 -6.34 -10.17
C ARG A 81 8.60 -6.44 -9.25
N ASN A 82 8.82 -6.48 -7.94
CA ASN A 82 7.75 -6.65 -6.93
C ASN A 82 7.52 -5.37 -6.11
N ILE A 83 7.62 -4.22 -6.78
CA ILE A 83 7.53 -2.92 -6.13
C ILE A 83 6.16 -2.67 -5.50
N LYS A 84 5.07 -3.14 -6.13
CA LYS A 84 3.71 -3.07 -5.56
C LYS A 84 3.65 -3.81 -4.22
N GLU A 85 4.16 -5.04 -4.16
CA GLU A 85 4.29 -5.82 -2.91
C GLU A 85 5.15 -5.09 -1.86
N ALA A 86 6.25 -4.46 -2.28
CA ALA A 86 7.10 -3.69 -1.36
C ALA A 86 6.38 -2.46 -0.78
N PHE A 87 5.58 -1.77 -1.61
CA PHE A 87 4.71 -0.67 -1.16
C PHE A 87 3.62 -1.16 -0.23
N TYR A 88 2.99 -2.30 -0.52
CA TYR A 88 1.97 -2.90 0.34
C TYR A 88 2.58 -3.24 1.71
N GLU A 89 3.69 -3.98 1.73
CA GLU A 89 4.32 -4.40 2.97
C GLU A 89 4.77 -3.19 3.80
N MET A 90 5.38 -2.18 3.17
CA MET A 90 5.75 -0.95 3.88
C MET A 90 4.53 -0.21 4.44
N THR A 91 3.49 -0.02 3.64
CA THR A 91 2.27 0.69 4.05
C THR A 91 1.60 -0.02 5.21
N ARG A 92 1.47 -1.35 5.13
CA ARG A 92 0.93 -2.21 6.18
C ARG A 92 1.72 -2.09 7.48
N GLN A 93 3.05 -2.16 7.41
CA GLN A 93 3.90 -2.06 8.60
C GLN A 93 3.88 -0.66 9.22
N ALA A 94 3.88 0.40 8.40
CA ALA A 94 3.74 1.77 8.88
C ALA A 94 2.37 2.00 9.53
N PHE A 95 1.30 1.49 8.92
CA PHE A 95 -0.05 1.55 9.47
C PHE A 95 -0.12 0.85 10.83
N HIS A 96 0.45 -0.35 10.94
CA HIS A 96 0.54 -1.07 12.21
C HIS A 96 1.22 -0.24 13.31
N ILE A 97 2.35 0.41 13.01
CA ILE A 97 3.06 1.27 13.98
C ILE A 97 2.19 2.45 14.44
N PHE A 98 1.49 3.14 13.54
CA PHE A 98 0.70 4.32 13.91
C PHE A 98 -0.65 4.02 14.54
N THR A 99 -1.09 2.75 14.54
CA THR A 99 -2.40 2.33 15.07
C THR A 99 -2.31 1.62 16.42
N GLN A 100 -1.12 1.49 17.00
CA GLN A 100 -0.96 0.86 18.31
C GLN A 100 -1.64 1.70 19.41
N ASP A 101 -2.44 1.05 20.27
CA ASP A 101 -3.18 1.72 21.36
C ASP A 101 -2.28 2.41 22.40
N THR A 102 -1.01 2.02 22.46
CA THR A 102 0.02 2.59 23.33
C THR A 102 0.65 3.87 22.77
N PHE A 103 0.15 4.36 21.62
CA PHE A 103 0.55 5.62 21.04
C PHE A 103 0.05 6.81 21.90
N GLN A 104 0.82 7.15 22.94
CA GLN A 104 0.61 8.36 23.74
C GLN A 104 1.64 9.42 23.36
N SER A 105 1.53 9.93 22.12
CA SER A 105 2.42 11.02 21.69
C SER A 105 1.92 12.39 22.13
N THR A 106 2.84 13.34 22.25
CA THR A 106 2.55 14.77 22.32
C THR A 106 2.13 15.37 20.97
N TRP A 107 2.09 14.58 19.89
CA TRP A 107 1.80 15.06 18.54
C TRP A 107 0.33 15.45 18.39
N GLU A 108 0.07 16.39 17.49
CA GLU A 108 -1.28 16.86 17.17
C GLU A 108 -2.13 15.71 16.60
N GLY A 109 -3.15 15.28 17.35
CA GLY A 109 -3.99 14.13 17.00
C GLY A 109 -4.67 14.21 15.62
N LYS A 110 -4.85 15.43 15.08
CA LYS A 110 -5.35 15.64 13.71
C LYS A 110 -4.38 15.12 12.65
N GLN A 111 -3.08 15.35 12.81
CA GLN A 111 -2.07 14.93 11.84
C GLN A 111 -1.92 13.40 11.85
N LEU A 112 -1.92 12.78 13.05
CA LEU A 112 -1.88 11.32 13.18
C LEU A 112 -3.07 10.67 12.47
N ARG A 113 -4.27 11.19 12.72
CA ARG A 113 -5.50 10.66 12.10
C ARG A 113 -5.45 10.75 10.58
N GLN A 114 -4.88 11.82 10.02
CA GLN A 114 -4.67 11.94 8.57
C GLN A 114 -3.66 10.93 8.03
N ILE A 115 -2.59 10.64 8.77
CA ILE A 115 -1.63 9.59 8.39
C ILE A 115 -2.32 8.23 8.39
N GLN A 116 -3.04 7.90 9.46
CA GLN A 116 -3.74 6.62 9.60
C GLN A 116 -4.75 6.41 8.45
N ILE A 117 -5.61 7.40 8.17
CA ILE A 117 -6.59 7.33 7.06
C ILE A 117 -5.88 7.21 5.71
N GLY A 118 -4.81 8.00 5.50
CA GLY A 118 -4.07 7.96 4.25
C GLY A 118 -3.41 6.61 3.99
N LEU A 119 -2.83 5.99 5.04
CA LEU A 119 -2.21 4.66 4.95
C LEU A 119 -3.25 3.55 4.76
N ASP A 120 -4.39 3.61 5.45
CA ASP A 120 -5.49 2.66 5.29
C ASP A 120 -6.03 2.66 3.85
N HIS A 121 -6.33 3.84 3.30
CA HIS A 121 -6.76 3.97 1.91
C HIS A 121 -5.68 3.47 0.92
N GLN A 122 -4.40 3.73 1.20
CA GLN A 122 -3.32 3.26 0.35
C GLN A 122 -3.19 1.73 0.39
N LEU A 123 -3.44 1.11 1.55
CA LEU A 123 -3.41 -0.34 1.70
C LEU A 123 -4.54 -0.99 0.90
N GLN A 124 -5.77 -0.50 1.04
CA GLN A 124 -6.95 -0.99 0.28
C GLN A 124 -6.73 -0.88 -1.23
N TYR A 125 -6.18 0.25 -1.69
CA TYR A 125 -5.93 0.43 -3.13
C TYR A 125 -4.82 -0.49 -3.65
N LEU A 126 -3.77 -0.74 -2.85
CA LEU A 126 -2.71 -1.67 -3.21
C LEU A 126 -3.18 -3.12 -3.22
N GLU A 127 -4.04 -3.50 -2.27
CA GLU A 127 -4.64 -4.84 -2.19
C GLU A 127 -5.43 -5.15 -3.45
N GLN A 128 -6.38 -4.27 -3.80
CA GLN A 128 -7.16 -4.39 -5.03
C GLN A 128 -6.26 -4.50 -6.27
N CYS A 129 -5.24 -3.63 -6.38
CA CYS A 129 -4.33 -3.65 -7.54
C CYS A 129 -3.39 -4.85 -7.62
N LEU A 130 -3.22 -5.60 -6.52
CA LEU A 130 -2.46 -6.84 -6.50
C LEU A 130 -3.37 -8.03 -6.84
N GLU A 131 -4.61 -8.04 -6.33
CA GLU A 131 -5.63 -9.04 -6.67
C GLU A 131 -5.94 -9.02 -8.18
N GLU A 132 -6.15 -7.83 -8.77
CA GLU A 132 -6.39 -7.67 -10.22
C GLU A 132 -5.21 -8.24 -11.05
N GLU A 133 -3.96 -8.06 -10.61
CA GLU A 133 -2.80 -8.64 -11.29
C GLU A 133 -2.73 -10.17 -11.14
N GLU A 134 -3.09 -10.71 -9.97
CA GLU A 134 -3.11 -12.17 -9.76
C GLU A 134 -4.15 -12.83 -10.68
N GLU A 135 -5.36 -12.27 -10.76
CA GLU A 135 -6.43 -12.75 -11.64
C GLU A 135 -6.01 -12.71 -13.12
N GLU A 136 -5.44 -11.59 -13.60
CA GLU A 136 -4.94 -11.48 -14.99
C GLU A 136 -3.84 -12.51 -15.30
N ASN A 137 -2.96 -12.80 -14.32
CA ASN A 137 -1.89 -13.78 -14.48
C ASN A 137 -2.42 -15.22 -14.48
N GLU A 138 -3.45 -15.54 -13.70
CA GLU A 138 -4.12 -16.85 -13.74
C GLU A 138 -4.82 -17.07 -15.09
N ASP A 139 -5.57 -16.08 -15.55
CA ASP A 139 -6.24 -16.06 -16.86
C ASP A 139 -5.28 -16.22 -18.06
N ALA A 140 -4.06 -15.69 -17.94
CA ALA A 140 -3.02 -15.85 -18.95
C ALA A 140 -2.45 -17.28 -18.95
N ARG A 141 -2.26 -17.89 -17.77
CA ARG A 141 -1.75 -19.26 -17.64
C ARG A 141 -2.76 -20.29 -18.12
N GLU A 142 -4.05 -20.11 -17.85
CA GLU A 142 -5.11 -20.98 -18.36
C GLU A 142 -5.20 -20.97 -19.90
N ARG A 143 -4.84 -19.86 -20.55
CA ARG A 143 -4.78 -19.76 -22.01
C ARG A 143 -3.56 -20.44 -22.64
N GLU A 144 -2.50 -20.66 -21.86
CA GLU A 144 -1.26 -21.30 -22.31
C GLU A 144 -1.22 -22.82 -22.06
N GLU A 145 -2.11 -23.38 -21.24
CA GLU A 145 -2.18 -24.83 -21.00
C GLU A 145 -2.83 -25.63 -22.15
N PRO A 146 -2.21 -26.74 -22.61
CA PRO A 146 -2.83 -27.64 -23.58
C PRO A 146 -4.06 -28.35 -23.00
N LEU A 147 -5.13 -28.44 -23.80
CA LEU A 147 -6.43 -29.08 -23.49
C LEU A 147 -6.37 -30.50 -22.88
N SER A 148 -5.22 -31.19 -22.90
CA SER A 148 -5.06 -32.57 -22.44
C SER A 148 -4.65 -32.73 -20.97
N ALA A 149 -4.42 -31.64 -20.22
CA ALA A 149 -4.06 -31.71 -18.79
C ALA A 149 -5.25 -31.49 -17.84
N ARG A 150 -6.48 -31.37 -18.37
CA ARG A 150 -7.67 -30.88 -17.64
C ARG A 150 -8.38 -31.92 -16.76
N GLU A 151 -7.66 -32.87 -16.16
CA GLU A 151 -8.25 -33.77 -15.16
C GLU A 151 -7.66 -33.55 -13.76
N GLU A 152 -8.52 -32.91 -12.96
CA GLU A 152 -8.65 -33.01 -11.51
C GLU A 152 -7.64 -32.25 -10.62
N THR A 153 -7.70 -30.91 -10.67
CA THR A 153 -7.26 -30.08 -9.54
C THR A 153 -8.47 -29.69 -8.70
N LEU A 154 -8.58 -30.34 -7.53
CA LEU A 154 -9.52 -30.06 -6.46
C LEU A 154 -9.63 -28.53 -6.20
N ARG A 155 -10.79 -27.95 -6.51
CA ARG A 155 -11.12 -26.54 -6.23
C ARG A 155 -10.91 -26.26 -4.73
N ARG A 156 -9.90 -25.44 -4.39
CA ARG A 156 -9.78 -24.86 -3.04
C ARG A 156 -10.99 -23.97 -2.77
N PRO A 157 -11.57 -24.00 -1.55
CA PRO A 157 -12.62 -23.05 -1.19
C PRO A 157 -12.03 -21.64 -1.19
N SER A 158 -12.58 -20.79 -2.04
CA SER A 158 -12.26 -19.37 -2.11
C SER A 158 -12.82 -18.68 -0.86
N GLY A 159 -11.91 -18.13 -0.05
CA GLY A 159 -12.20 -17.48 1.22
C GLY A 159 -10.92 -16.88 1.78
N ALA A 160 -10.62 -15.67 1.33
CA ALA A 160 -9.44 -14.84 1.59
C ALA A 160 -8.22 -15.11 0.68
N PRO A 161 -7.90 -14.17 -0.25
CA PRO A 161 -6.55 -14.05 -0.78
C PRO A 161 -5.66 -13.62 0.38
N VAL A 162 -4.86 -14.54 0.93
CA VAL A 162 -3.73 -14.11 1.76
C VAL A 162 -2.62 -13.75 0.79
N LEU A 163 -2.70 -12.55 0.20
CA LEU A 163 -1.55 -11.87 -0.38
C LEU A 163 -0.46 -11.88 0.69
N GLN A 164 0.54 -12.76 0.52
CA GLN A 164 1.76 -12.78 1.34
C GLN A 164 2.84 -12.06 0.54
N PRO A 165 2.89 -10.72 0.55
CA PRO A 165 4.00 -10.01 -0.08
C PRO A 165 5.29 -10.45 0.61
N SER A 166 6.19 -11.00 -0.19
CA SER A 166 7.34 -11.78 0.26
C SER A 166 8.53 -10.89 0.65
N ASN A 167 8.28 -9.71 1.21
CA ASN A 167 9.36 -8.81 1.60
C ASN A 167 9.80 -9.04 3.06
N LEU A 168 10.40 -10.21 3.29
CA LEU A 168 10.83 -10.66 4.63
C LEU A 168 11.83 -9.69 5.27
N GLU A 169 12.73 -9.08 4.50
CA GLU A 169 13.67 -8.10 5.05
C GLU A 169 12.97 -6.81 5.50
N LEU A 170 11.96 -6.33 4.77
CA LEU A 170 11.10 -5.24 5.22
C LEU A 170 10.39 -5.60 6.52
N ARG A 171 9.81 -6.80 6.61
CA ARG A 171 9.16 -7.29 7.84
C ARG A 171 10.12 -7.29 9.03
N ARG A 172 11.33 -7.84 8.86
CA ARG A 172 12.35 -7.86 9.91
C ARG A 172 12.77 -6.46 10.33
N TYR A 173 12.91 -5.55 9.36
CA TYR A 173 13.23 -4.15 9.60
C TYR A 173 12.16 -3.45 10.45
N PHE A 174 10.89 -3.54 10.08
CA PHE A 174 9.80 -2.94 10.85
C PHE A 174 9.60 -3.62 12.21
N ASN A 175 9.86 -4.93 12.32
CA ASN A 175 9.89 -5.62 13.61
C ASN A 175 11.03 -5.13 14.53
N ARG A 176 12.13 -4.58 14.01
CA ARG A 176 13.15 -3.91 14.85
C ARG A 176 12.61 -2.58 15.40
N ILE A 177 11.81 -1.87 14.62
CA ILE A 177 11.17 -0.60 15.02
C ILE A 177 10.12 -0.86 16.11
N ASP A 178 9.23 -1.83 15.90
CA ASP A 178 8.20 -2.21 16.87
C ASP A 178 8.81 -2.66 18.20
N ARG A 179 9.83 -3.55 18.17
CA ARG A 179 10.55 -3.95 19.38
C ARG A 179 11.19 -2.79 20.10
N PHE A 180 11.82 -1.86 19.38
CA PHE A 180 12.39 -0.66 19.98
C PHE A 180 11.35 0.18 20.70
N LEU A 181 10.16 0.39 20.12
CA LEU A 181 9.06 1.09 20.79
C LEU A 181 8.67 0.40 22.09
N LYS A 182 8.54 -0.93 22.07
CA LYS A 182 8.20 -1.75 23.24
C LYS A 182 9.29 -1.70 24.32
N ASP A 183 10.55 -1.87 23.95
CA ASP A 183 11.71 -1.83 24.85
C ASP A 183 11.84 -0.45 25.53
N LYS A 184 11.50 0.61 24.81
CA LYS A 184 11.48 1.98 25.31
C LYS A 184 10.14 2.39 25.94
N LYS A 185 9.22 1.44 26.13
CA LYS A 185 7.91 1.64 26.75
C LYS A 185 7.11 2.79 26.11
N HIS A 186 7.21 2.93 24.79
CA HIS A 186 6.55 3.98 24.02
C HIS A 186 6.86 5.40 24.52
N SER A 187 8.09 5.64 25.02
CA SER A 187 8.52 6.96 25.49
C SER A 187 8.43 8.01 24.38
N HIS A 188 8.36 9.30 24.78
CA HIS A 188 8.43 10.42 23.86
C HIS A 188 9.64 10.34 22.91
N CYS A 189 10.83 10.02 23.46
CA CYS A 189 12.03 9.88 22.65
C CYS A 189 11.99 8.70 21.69
N ALA A 190 11.38 7.59 22.08
CA ALA A 190 11.18 6.45 21.19
C ALA A 190 10.34 6.85 19.97
N TRP A 191 9.24 7.56 20.19
CA TRP A 191 8.38 8.05 19.11
C TRP A 191 9.07 9.09 18.22
N GLU A 192 9.86 10.01 18.77
CA GLU A 192 10.65 10.94 17.96
C GLU A 192 11.67 10.24 17.07
N ILE A 193 12.32 9.18 17.57
CA ILE A 193 13.24 8.34 16.79
C ILE A 193 12.50 7.60 15.69
N VAL A 194 11.37 6.97 16.01
CA VAL A 194 10.55 6.25 15.02
C VAL A 194 10.00 7.21 13.97
N ARG A 195 9.55 8.41 14.33
CA ARG A 195 9.11 9.44 13.38
C ARG A 195 10.17 9.75 12.34
N VAL A 196 11.42 9.93 12.78
CA VAL A 196 12.55 10.21 11.88
C VAL A 196 12.82 9.01 10.96
N GLU A 197 12.78 7.79 11.49
CA GLU A 197 13.03 6.58 10.69
C GLU A 197 11.90 6.29 9.70
N ILE A 198 10.64 6.44 10.09
CA ILE A 198 9.49 6.29 9.17
C ILE A 198 9.50 7.39 8.10
N ARG A 199 9.87 8.63 8.46
CA ARG A 199 10.05 9.71 7.47
C ARG A 199 11.15 9.36 6.46
N ARG A 200 12.25 8.75 6.93
CA ARG A 200 13.32 8.26 6.06
C ARG A 200 12.80 7.15 5.13
N CYS A 201 11.97 6.24 5.61
CA CYS A 201 11.32 5.23 4.77
C CYS A 201 10.52 5.90 3.65
N PHE A 202 9.54 6.75 3.98
CA PHE A 202 8.71 7.42 2.97
C PHE A 202 9.52 8.23 1.97
N TYR A 203 10.65 8.81 2.38
CA TYR A 203 11.56 9.47 1.45
C TYR A 203 12.17 8.50 0.41
N PHE A 204 12.63 7.32 0.84
CA PHE A 204 13.15 6.31 -0.09
C PHE A 204 12.06 5.78 -1.02
N PHE A 205 10.86 5.51 -0.50
CA PHE A 205 9.73 5.07 -1.32
C PHE A 205 9.27 6.16 -2.30
N GLN A 206 9.32 7.43 -1.92
CA GLN A 206 9.06 8.54 -2.84
C GLN A 206 10.07 8.56 -4.00
N LYS A 207 11.34 8.22 -3.76
CA LYS A 207 12.32 8.07 -4.84
C LYS A 207 12.04 6.84 -5.69
N LEU A 208 11.62 5.75 -5.05
CA LEU A 208 11.30 4.49 -5.72
C LEU A 208 10.10 4.66 -6.70
N THR A 209 9.06 5.43 -6.34
CA THR A 209 7.94 5.76 -7.26
C THR A 209 8.40 6.53 -8.50
N ALA A 210 9.45 7.35 -8.39
CA ALA A 210 10.00 8.07 -9.55
C ALA A 210 10.63 7.13 -10.59
N LEU A 211 11.10 5.96 -10.17
CA LEU A 211 11.71 4.95 -11.05
C LEU A 211 10.65 4.12 -11.80
N LEU A 212 9.44 3.99 -11.24
CA LEU A 212 8.30 3.34 -11.89
C LEU A 212 7.79 4.04 -13.16
N ARG A 213 8.19 5.29 -13.40
CA ARG A 213 7.79 6.08 -14.57
C ARG A 213 8.54 5.69 -15.87
N ARG A 214 9.60 4.89 -15.79
CA ARG A 214 10.52 4.63 -16.92
C ARG A 214 10.28 3.32 -17.68
N ARG A 215 9.14 2.65 -17.50
CA ARG A 215 8.74 1.50 -18.31
C ARG A 215 7.40 1.78 -18.97
#